data_AF-A0A091LRX9-F1
#
_entry.id   AF-A0A091LRX9-F1
#
_cell.length_a   1.000
_cell.length_b   1.000
_cell.length_c   1.000
_cell.angle_alpha   90.00
_cell.angle_beta   90.00
_cell.angle_gamma   90.00
#
_symmetry.space_group_name_H-M   'P 1'
#
loop_
_entity.id
_entity.type
_entity.pdbx_description
1 polymer ?
#
loop_
_entity_poly.entity_id
_entity_poly.type
_entity_poly.pdbx_seq_one_letter_code
_entity_poly.pdbx_strand_id
1 'polypeptide(L)'
;GGIGCLGHDRGQTRKCLDAVEIYNPDGDFWRDGPPMPSPLLSLRTNSTSAGSVEGKLYLCGGFRGAARHEVITKEILELDTWENQWNVVAINVLMHDSYDVCLVARLNPRDLIPPPPDLVDQ
;
A
#
# COMPACT_ATOMS: atom_id res chain seq x y z
N GLY A 1 12.15 -5.68 21.00
CA GLY A 1 13.44 -5.00 21.20
C GLY A 1 13.51 -3.89 20.17
N GLY A 2 13.36 -2.66 20.62
CA GLY A 2 13.44 -1.46 19.79
C GLY A 2 13.64 -0.29 20.73
N ILE A 3 14.80 0.34 20.60
CA ILE A 3 15.24 1.51 21.34
C ILE A 3 14.34 2.68 20.91
N GLY A 4 13.93 3.49 21.89
CA GLY A 4 12.77 4.35 21.81
C GLY A 4 12.79 5.42 20.73
N CYS A 5 11.60 5.93 20.44
CA CYS A 5 11.42 7.16 19.70
C CYS A 5 10.37 7.99 20.45
N LEU A 6 10.69 9.27 20.69
CA LEU A 6 9.74 10.28 21.13
C LEU A 6 8.69 10.42 20.03
N GLY A 7 7.55 9.76 20.20
CA GLY A 7 6.45 9.71 19.24
C GLY A 7 5.20 9.14 19.90
N HIS A 8 4.08 9.14 19.17
CA HIS A 8 2.76 8.75 19.70
C HIS A 8 2.70 7.28 20.19
N ASP A 9 3.70 6.48 19.82
CA ASP A 9 3.69 5.02 19.96
C ASP A 9 4.23 4.51 21.30
N ARG A 10 4.65 5.40 22.22
CA ARG A 10 4.91 5.18 23.68
C ARG A 10 5.25 3.75 24.16
N GLY A 11 6.11 3.03 23.46
CA GLY A 11 6.45 1.64 23.81
C GLY A 11 5.53 0.61 23.16
N GLN A 12 6.16 -0.19 22.29
CA GLN A 12 5.64 -1.27 21.44
C GLN A 12 4.43 -2.03 22.02
N THR A 13 3.23 -1.60 21.66
CA THR A 13 2.09 -2.51 21.44
C THR A 13 1.86 -2.56 19.93
N ARG A 14 1.71 -3.76 19.34
CA ARG A 14 1.34 -3.91 17.93
C ARG A 14 -0.05 -3.29 17.73
N LYS A 15 -0.09 -2.03 17.31
CA LYS A 15 -1.31 -1.28 17.01
C LYS A 15 -1.28 -0.93 15.53
N CYS A 16 -2.43 -1.03 14.87
CA CYS A 16 -2.59 -0.47 13.54
C CYS A 16 -2.42 1.04 13.59
N LEU A 17 -1.73 1.59 12.59
CA LEU A 17 -1.56 3.02 12.39
C LEU A 17 -2.25 3.42 11.10
N ASP A 18 -2.86 4.60 11.11
CA ASP A 18 -3.37 5.32 9.95
C ASP A 18 -2.49 6.53 9.61
N ALA A 19 -1.56 6.90 10.50
CA ALA A 19 -0.61 7.97 10.27
C ALA A 19 0.27 7.69 9.04
N VAL A 20 0.49 8.73 8.24
CA VAL A 20 1.36 8.73 7.07
C VAL A 20 2.37 9.83 7.28
N GLU A 21 3.65 9.52 7.13
CA GLU A 21 4.74 10.49 7.22
C GLU A 21 5.44 10.55 5.86
N ILE A 22 5.70 11.77 5.37
CA ILE A 22 6.29 12.02 4.06
C ILE A 22 7.68 12.63 4.26
N TYR A 23 8.70 11.95 3.77
CA TYR A 23 10.07 12.46 3.76
C TYR A 23 10.31 13.38 2.56
N ASN A 24 10.83 14.58 2.82
CA ASN A 24 11.32 15.50 1.80
C ASN A 24 12.86 15.41 1.71
N PRO A 25 13.43 14.88 0.62
CA PRO A 25 14.88 14.75 0.47
C PRO A 25 15.61 16.07 0.22
N ASP A 26 14.94 17.10 -0.33
CA ASP A 26 15.57 18.39 -0.61
C ASP A 26 15.85 19.18 0.68
N GLY A 27 14.97 19.03 1.67
CA GLY A 27 15.06 19.72 2.96
C GLY A 27 15.46 18.84 4.13
N ASP A 28 15.63 17.52 3.92
CA ASP A 28 15.91 16.51 4.94
C ASP A 28 14.97 16.59 6.16
N PHE A 29 13.66 16.60 5.91
CA PHE A 29 12.67 16.61 6.97
C PHE A 29 11.49 15.70 6.69
N TRP A 30 10.85 15.24 7.75
CA TRP A 30 9.59 14.53 7.70
C TRP A 30 8.43 15.50 7.95
N ARG A 31 7.31 15.27 7.29
CA ARG A 31 6.05 15.99 7.54
C ARG A 31 4.88 15.01 7.59
N ASP A 32 3.81 15.41 8.25
CA ASP A 32 2.56 14.66 8.24
C ASP A 32 1.94 14.65 6.83
N GLY A 33 1.51 13.46 6.40
CA GLY A 33 0.69 13.22 5.23
C GLY A 33 -0.80 13.08 5.59
N PRO A 34 -1.65 12.81 4.59
CA PRO A 34 -3.06 12.58 4.83
C PRO A 34 -3.21 11.21 5.51
N PRO A 35 -3.97 11.11 6.62
CA PRO A 35 -4.16 9.84 7.30
C PRO A 35 -4.88 8.85 6.37
N MET A 36 -4.50 7.58 6.44
CA MET A 36 -5.20 6.52 5.73
C MET A 36 -6.66 6.43 6.21
N PRO A 37 -7.62 6.06 5.34
CA PRO A 37 -9.03 5.88 5.73
C PRO A 37 -9.26 4.79 6.79
N SER A 38 -8.24 3.97 7.02
CA SER A 38 -8.30 2.67 7.66
C SER A 38 -6.93 2.40 8.30
N PRO A 39 -6.83 2.25 9.63
CA PRO A 39 -5.57 1.87 10.25
C PRO A 39 -5.13 0.47 9.84
N LEU A 40 -3.86 0.32 9.47
CA LEU A 40 -3.27 -0.94 9.02
C LEU A 40 -1.99 -1.28 9.80
N LEU A 41 -1.60 -2.55 9.77
CA LEU A 41 -0.36 -3.08 10.34
C LEU A 41 0.34 -3.94 9.28
N SER A 42 1.66 -3.73 9.12
CA SER A 42 2.50 -4.69 8.39
C SER A 42 3.00 -5.76 9.37
N LEU A 43 2.58 -7.01 9.17
CA LEU A 43 2.84 -8.09 10.13
C LEU A 43 4.20 -8.76 9.98
N ARG A 44 4.85 -8.61 8.83
CA ARG A 44 6.16 -9.19 8.56
C ARG A 44 7.12 -8.08 8.17
N THR A 45 8.30 -8.12 8.80
CA THR A 45 9.39 -7.16 8.60
C THR A 45 9.89 -7.06 7.16
N ASN A 46 9.39 -7.91 6.26
CA ASN A 46 9.83 -8.03 4.87
C ASN A 46 8.67 -7.94 3.86
N SER A 47 7.44 -7.64 4.30
CA SER A 47 6.28 -7.54 3.41
C SER A 47 6.08 -6.09 2.97
N THR A 48 6.29 -5.82 1.68
CA THR A 48 5.90 -4.55 1.06
C THR A 48 4.53 -4.73 0.39
N SER A 49 3.50 -4.08 0.95
CA SER A 49 2.17 -3.99 0.33
C SER A 49 2.01 -2.75 -0.55
N ALA A 50 3.05 -1.92 -0.67
CA ALA A 50 3.00 -0.66 -1.39
C ALA A 50 3.71 -0.71 -2.76
N GLY A 51 3.17 0.01 -3.74
CA GLY A 51 3.76 0.21 -5.06
C GLY A 51 3.44 1.58 -5.63
N SER A 52 4.19 2.02 -6.64
CA SER A 52 3.98 3.33 -7.29
C SER A 52 3.75 3.17 -8.78
N VAL A 53 2.75 3.86 -9.34
CA VAL A 53 2.53 3.95 -10.79
C VAL A 53 2.00 5.33 -11.16
N GLU A 54 2.56 5.93 -12.22
CA GLU A 54 2.16 7.25 -12.75
C GLU A 54 2.07 8.37 -11.69
N GLY A 55 3.02 8.39 -10.74
CA GLY A 55 3.07 9.42 -9.70
C GLY A 55 2.09 9.20 -8.55
N LYS A 56 1.32 8.12 -8.55
CA LYS A 56 0.43 7.72 -7.46
C LYS A 56 1.03 6.58 -6.65
N LEU A 57 0.71 6.54 -5.37
CA LEU A 57 1.11 5.45 -4.48
C LEU A 57 -0.09 4.55 -4.18
N TYR A 58 0.12 3.25 -4.20
CA TYR A 58 -0.90 2.25 -3.96
C TYR A 58 -0.50 1.41 -2.75
N LEU A 59 -1.46 1.13 -1.89
CA LEU A 59 -1.33 0.19 -0.80
C LEU A 59 -2.33 -0.95 -1.01
N CYS A 60 -1.82 -2.16 -1.15
CA CYS A 60 -2.60 -3.35 -1.50
C CYS A 60 -2.70 -4.29 -0.30
N GLY A 61 -3.87 -4.30 0.31
CA GLY A 61 -4.18 -5.09 1.49
C GLY A 61 -3.38 -4.66 2.71
N GLY A 62 -3.42 -5.52 3.72
CA GLY A 62 -2.78 -5.30 5.00
C GLY A 62 -3.50 -6.05 6.09
N PHE A 63 -3.15 -5.77 7.34
CA PHE A 63 -3.80 -6.36 8.50
C PHE A 63 -4.43 -5.28 9.36
N ARG A 64 -5.66 -5.53 9.82
CA ARG A 64 -6.32 -4.72 10.84
C ARG A 64 -6.46 -5.53 12.13
N GLY A 65 -6.33 -4.84 13.26
CA GLY A 65 -6.47 -5.41 14.60
C GLY A 65 -5.13 -5.53 15.33
N ALA A 66 -5.20 -5.85 16.62
CA ALA A 66 -4.05 -5.94 17.50
C ALA A 66 -3.99 -7.32 18.18
N ALA A 67 -2.77 -7.80 18.40
CA ALA A 67 -2.47 -9.04 19.11
C ALA A 67 -3.08 -10.31 18.48
N ARG A 68 -4.15 -10.87 19.05
CA ARG A 68 -4.69 -12.20 18.67
C ARG A 68 -5.79 -12.16 17.61
N HIS A 69 -6.22 -10.96 17.20
CA HIS A 69 -7.30 -10.78 16.22
C HIS A 69 -6.79 -9.93 15.06
N GLU A 70 -6.02 -10.56 14.18
CA GLU A 70 -5.53 -9.97 12.95
C GLU A 70 -6.50 -10.36 11.82
N VAL A 71 -7.07 -9.36 11.16
CA VAL A 71 -7.98 -9.51 10.02
C VAL A 71 -7.25 -9.04 8.78
N ILE A 72 -7.16 -9.91 7.76
CA ILE A 72 -6.62 -9.54 6.45
C ILE A 72 -7.60 -8.58 5.77
N THR A 73 -7.13 -7.38 5.42
CA THR A 73 -7.87 -6.47 4.56
C THR A 73 -7.52 -6.76 3.11
N LYS A 74 -8.55 -6.85 2.27
CA LYS A 74 -8.44 -7.04 0.82
C LYS A 74 -8.92 -5.77 0.14
N GLU A 75 -8.27 -4.65 0.46
CA GLU A 75 -8.57 -3.32 -0.07
C GLU A 75 -7.36 -2.79 -0.83
N ILE A 76 -7.59 -2.01 -1.88
CA ILE A 76 -6.54 -1.24 -2.56
C ILE A 76 -6.81 0.23 -2.26
N LEU A 77 -5.86 0.87 -1.57
CA LEU A 77 -5.86 2.31 -1.35
C LEU A 77 -4.92 2.96 -2.37
N GLU A 78 -5.31 4.12 -2.89
CA GLU A 78 -4.49 4.98 -3.75
C GLU A 78 -4.31 6.32 -3.07
N LEU A 79 -3.07 6.76 -2.90
CA LEU A 79 -2.74 8.14 -2.53
C LEU A 79 -2.48 8.93 -3.81
N ASP A 80 -3.34 9.90 -4.07
CA ASP A 80 -3.03 10.98 -5.00
C ASP A 80 -2.08 11.96 -4.31
N THR A 81 -0.84 12.04 -4.79
CA THR A 81 0.20 12.86 -4.17
C THR A 81 0.06 14.35 -4.50
N TRP A 82 -0.70 14.71 -5.55
CA TRP A 82 -0.97 16.10 -5.90
C TRP A 82 -2.10 16.65 -5.05
N GLU A 83 -3.19 15.90 -4.92
CA GLU A 83 -4.35 16.29 -4.11
C GLU A 83 -4.17 15.96 -2.62
N ASN A 84 -3.12 15.19 -2.29
CA ASN A 84 -2.82 14.75 -0.93
C ASN A 84 -4.03 14.05 -0.29
N GLN A 85 -4.65 13.13 -1.04
CA GLN A 85 -5.88 12.46 -0.65
C GLN A 85 -5.84 10.97 -0.95
N TRP A 86 -6.38 10.18 -0.03
CA TRP A 86 -6.57 8.74 -0.20
C TRP A 86 -7.90 8.42 -0.87
N ASN A 87 -7.86 7.50 -1.81
CA ASN A 87 -9.00 6.90 -2.47
C ASN A 87 -9.04 5.39 -2.20
N VAL A 88 -10.22 4.83 -1.94
CA VAL A 88 -10.42 3.38 -1.93
C VAL A 88 -10.73 2.94 -3.36
N VAL A 89 -9.74 2.35 -4.03
CA VAL A 89 -9.84 1.95 -5.44
C VAL A 89 -10.58 0.63 -5.61
N ALA A 90 -10.39 -0.29 -4.66
CA ALA A 90 -11.07 -1.58 -4.69
C ALA A 90 -11.24 -2.17 -3.30
N ILE A 91 -12.29 -2.98 -3.13
CA ILE A 91 -12.58 -3.76 -1.92
C ILE A 91 -12.85 -5.21 -2.31
N ASN A 92 -12.59 -6.15 -1.40
CA ASN A 92 -12.77 -7.60 -1.60
C ASN A 92 -12.03 -8.15 -2.83
N VAL A 93 -10.85 -7.59 -3.13
CA VAL A 93 -10.01 -8.05 -4.23
C VAL A 93 -9.56 -9.49 -4.00
N LEU A 94 -9.54 -10.28 -5.09
CA LEU A 94 -9.05 -11.66 -5.10
C LEU A 94 -7.53 -11.66 -4.94
N MET A 95 -7.09 -11.46 -3.71
CA MET A 95 -5.69 -11.50 -3.34
C MET A 95 -5.40 -12.70 -2.46
N HIS A 96 -4.19 -13.25 -2.62
CA HIS A 96 -3.69 -14.38 -1.86
C HIS A 96 -3.45 -13.97 -0.40
N ASP A 97 -3.64 -14.89 0.55
CA ASP A 97 -3.57 -14.57 1.98
C ASP A 97 -2.12 -14.35 2.50
N SER A 98 -1.11 -14.40 1.61
CA SER A 98 0.29 -14.12 1.92
C SER A 98 0.85 -13.11 0.93
N TYR A 99 1.19 -11.91 1.40
CA TYR A 99 1.85 -10.87 0.61
C TYR A 99 3.27 -10.70 1.10
N ASP A 100 4.22 -11.29 0.39
CA ASP A 100 5.63 -10.95 0.61
C ASP A 100 6.08 -9.82 -0.32
N VAL A 101 5.38 -9.61 -1.45
CA VAL A 101 5.67 -8.56 -2.44
C VAL A 101 4.38 -8.05 -3.08
N CYS A 102 4.30 -6.73 -3.30
CA CYS A 102 3.26 -6.07 -4.12
C CYS A 102 3.90 -5.44 -5.37
N LEU A 103 3.29 -5.67 -6.53
CA LEU A 103 3.62 -4.98 -7.79
C LEU A 103 2.35 -4.34 -8.34
N VAL A 104 2.44 -3.06 -8.69
CA VAL A 104 1.34 -2.32 -9.30
C VAL A 104 1.80 -1.81 -10.66
N ALA A 105 1.01 -2.09 -11.69
CA ALA A 105 1.31 -1.70 -13.06
C ALA A 105 0.03 -1.26 -13.77
N ARG A 106 0.16 -0.27 -14.65
CA ARG A 106 -0.87 0.09 -15.61
C ARG A 106 -0.64 -0.73 -16.87
N LEU A 107 -1.49 -1.73 -17.09
CA LEU A 107 -1.44 -2.56 -18.29
C LEU A 107 -2.44 -2.02 -19.32
N ASN A 108 -1.97 -1.78 -20.53
CA ASN A 108 -2.85 -1.57 -21.67
C ASN A 108 -3.36 -2.94 -22.13
N PRO A 109 -4.67 -3.23 -22.06
CA PRO A 109 -5.19 -4.54 -22.43
C PRO A 109 -4.97 -4.90 -23.91
N ARG A 110 -4.69 -3.91 -24.77
CA ARG A 110 -4.40 -4.14 -26.20
C ARG A 110 -3.06 -4.84 -26.43
N ASP A 111 -2.11 -4.72 -25.50
CA ASP A 111 -0.78 -5.35 -25.60
C ASP A 111 -0.74 -6.75 -24.96
N LEU A 112 -1.83 -7.17 -24.33
CA LEU A 112 -1.99 -8.49 -23.69
C LEU A 112 -2.80 -9.49 -24.53
N ILE A 113 -3.52 -8.99 -25.53
CA ILE A 113 -4.24 -9.82 -26.48
C ILE A 113 -3.31 -10.01 -27.69
N PRO A 114 -2.72 -11.20 -27.90
CA PRO A 114 -1.98 -11.43 -29.13
C PRO A 114 -2.91 -11.16 -30.33
N PRO A 115 -2.41 -10.55 -31.42
CA PRO A 115 -3.21 -10.35 -32.61
C PRO A 115 -3.78 -11.72 -33.04
N PRO A 116 -5.05 -11.77 -33.48
CA PRO A 116 -5.64 -13.03 -33.87
C PRO A 116 -4.81 -13.65 -35.02
N PRO A 117 -4.69 -15.00 -35.07
CA PRO A 117 -3.68 -15.69 -35.89
C PRO A 117 -3.74 -15.36 -37.38
N ASP A 118 -4.91 -14.92 -37.85
CA ASP A 118 -5.25 -14.50 -39.21
C ASP A 118 -4.58 -13.18 -39.65
N LEU A 119 -3.93 -12.45 -38.75
CA LEU A 119 -3.19 -11.21 -39.05
C LEU A 119 -1.66 -11.36 -39.01
N VAL A 120 -1.13 -12.56 -38.71
CA VAL A 120 0.32 -12.78 -38.55
C VAL A 120 0.98 -13.24 -39.85
N ASP A 121 0.19 -13.71 -40.82
CA ASP A 121 0.65 -14.16 -42.14
C ASP A 121 0.11 -13.24 -43.27
N GLN A 122 0.63 -12.01 -43.38
CA GLN A 122 0.56 -11.19 -44.62
C GLN A 122 1.85 -10.38 -44.83
#